data_AF-V8NB84-F1
#
_entry.id   AF-V8NB84-F1
#
_cell.length_a   1.000
_cell.length_b   1.000
_cell.length_c   1.000
_cell.angle_alpha   90.00
_cell.angle_beta   90.00
_cell.angle_gamma   90.00
#
_symmetry.space_group_name_H-M   'P 1'
#
loop_
_entity.id
_entity.type
_entity.pdbx_description
1 polymer ?
#
loop_
_entity_poly.entity_id
_entity_poly.type
_entity_poly.pdbx_seq_one_letter_code
_entity_poly.pdbx_strand_id
1 'polypeptide(L)'
;MWRLFPYAEESLLPLLCFSCASPAWHLCFLGETLAVAFQDPETVTYSIVHYNLIEQTRSEHGPEDDAQDDITGLCCCPNLQLFASSSRDGSVKIWDHKNRLLRHLKLNTIPESLAFANHKGDLLVGLEQHLYLIPHTRYLPSYYQMQLLWAEFLEPLQDVSLPMSPTSFEALVQENNRRLMQELPVKKS
;
A
#
# COMPACT_ATOMS: atom_id res chain seq x y z
N MET A 1 7.34 -3.34 16.54
CA MET A 1 5.95 -2.94 16.20
C MET A 1 5.16 -2.80 17.50
N TRP A 2 4.36 -1.74 17.62
CA TRP A 2 3.59 -1.44 18.83
C TRP A 2 2.10 -1.42 18.51
N ARG A 3 1.28 -1.92 19.44
CA ARG A 3 -0.16 -1.71 19.42
C ARG A 3 -0.47 -0.44 20.21
N LEU A 4 -1.22 0.46 19.61
CA LEU A 4 -1.66 1.72 20.23
C LEU A 4 -3.05 1.53 20.86
N PHE A 5 -3.19 1.90 22.12
CA PHE A 5 -4.44 2.00 22.86
C PHE A 5 -4.65 3.47 23.25
N PRO A 6 -5.36 4.26 22.41
CA PRO A 6 -5.41 5.73 22.56
C PRO A 6 -5.98 6.24 23.89
N TYR A 7 -6.70 5.37 24.62
CA TYR A 7 -7.43 5.73 25.84
C TYR A 7 -6.99 4.92 27.07
N ALA A 8 -5.91 4.12 26.95
CA ALA A 8 -5.35 3.38 28.07
C ALA A 8 -4.22 4.18 28.73
N GLU A 9 -4.07 4.02 30.05
CA GLU A 9 -2.96 4.60 30.83
C GLU A 9 -1.60 4.12 30.30
N GLU A 10 -1.49 2.83 29.95
CA GLU A 10 -0.43 2.29 29.11
C GLU A 10 -0.87 2.25 27.65
N SER A 11 -0.62 3.35 26.93
CA SER A 11 -1.11 3.51 25.55
C SER A 11 -0.34 2.70 24.51
N LEU A 12 0.82 2.12 24.85
CA LEU A 12 1.66 1.37 23.92
C LEU A 12 1.99 -0.01 24.48
N LEU A 13 1.64 -1.04 23.72
CA LEU A 13 1.97 -2.43 24.06
C LEU A 13 2.86 -3.00 22.95
N PRO A 14 4.05 -3.57 23.28
CA PRO A 14 4.91 -4.15 22.27
C PRO A 14 4.20 -5.35 21.63
N LEU A 15 3.90 -5.25 20.34
CA LEU A 15 3.16 -6.29 19.61
C LEU A 15 4.10 -7.34 19.04
N LEU A 16 5.21 -6.90 18.45
CA LEU A 16 6.19 -7.77 17.82
C LEU A 16 7.57 -7.10 17.86
N CYS A 17 8.58 -7.88 18.20
CA CYS A 17 9.99 -7.54 18.04
C CYS A 17 10.65 -8.62 17.17
N PHE A 18 11.46 -8.20 16.21
CA PHE A 18 12.29 -9.10 15.43
C PHE A 18 13.68 -8.49 15.34
N SER A 19 14.71 -9.33 15.40
CA SER A 19 16.10 -8.94 15.24
C SER A 19 16.57 -9.31 13.83
N CYS A 20 17.39 -8.45 13.25
CA CYS A 20 17.99 -8.65 11.94
C CYS A 20 19.51 -8.72 12.07
N ALA A 21 20.14 -9.48 11.18
CA ALA A 21 21.61 -9.58 11.13
C ALA A 21 22.25 -8.32 10.51
N SER A 22 21.49 -7.56 9.72
CA SER A 22 21.95 -6.37 8.99
C SER A 22 21.05 -5.17 9.31
N PRO A 23 21.52 -3.93 9.10
CA PRO A 23 20.73 -2.73 9.35
C PRO A 23 19.54 -2.64 8.38
N ALA A 24 18.33 -2.48 8.92
CA ALA A 24 17.14 -2.23 8.14
C ALA A 24 16.98 -0.72 7.91
N TRP A 25 17.01 -0.28 6.65
CA TRP A 25 16.94 1.14 6.29
C TRP A 25 15.55 1.58 5.86
N HIS A 26 14.86 0.73 5.11
CA HIS A 26 13.48 0.97 4.69
C HIS A 26 12.60 -0.22 5.03
N LEU A 27 11.35 0.06 5.36
CA LEU A 27 10.37 -0.95 5.71
C LEU A 27 9.00 -0.52 5.22
N CYS A 28 8.22 -1.47 4.74
CA CYS A 28 6.81 -1.24 4.44
C CYS A 28 5.99 -2.49 4.74
N PHE A 29 4.70 -2.28 4.99
CA PHE A 29 3.82 -3.32 5.50
C PHE A 29 2.63 -3.50 4.58
N LEU A 30 2.37 -4.75 4.20
CA LEU A 30 1.30 -5.15 3.28
C LEU A 30 0.57 -6.35 3.86
N GLY A 31 -0.59 -6.12 4.48
CA GLY A 31 -1.41 -7.19 5.06
C GLY A 31 -0.67 -7.92 6.18
N GLU A 32 -0.11 -9.08 5.87
CA GLU A 32 0.66 -9.93 6.80
C GLU A 32 2.15 -9.94 6.48
N THR A 33 2.55 -9.32 5.37
CA THR A 33 3.92 -9.30 4.88
C THR A 33 4.60 -7.99 5.24
N LEU A 34 5.72 -8.09 5.94
CA LEU A 34 6.63 -6.98 6.21
C LEU A 34 7.80 -7.07 5.22
N ALA A 35 7.91 -6.11 4.31
CA ALA A 35 9.07 -5.97 3.45
C ALA A 35 10.11 -5.09 4.13
N VAL A 36 11.37 -5.53 4.11
CA VAL A 36 12.50 -4.87 4.75
C VAL A 36 13.63 -4.76 3.74
N ALA A 37 14.16 -3.54 3.56
CA ALA A 37 15.38 -3.29 2.80
C ALA A 37 16.57 -3.29 3.77
N PHE A 38 17.46 -4.26 3.59
CA PHE A 38 18.73 -4.33 4.29
C PHE A 38 19.80 -3.63 3.48
N GLN A 39 20.59 -2.83 4.18
CA GLN A 39 21.73 -2.17 3.58
C GLN A 39 22.90 -2.13 4.57
N ASP A 40 24.01 -2.71 4.12
CA ASP A 40 25.25 -2.77 4.87
C ASP A 40 26.41 -2.32 3.97
N PRO A 41 26.93 -1.09 4.18
CA PRO A 41 28.03 -0.54 3.41
C PRO A 41 29.35 -1.33 3.56
N GLU A 42 29.55 -2.07 4.66
CA GLU A 42 30.77 -2.84 4.88
C GLU A 42 30.80 -4.11 4.01
N THR A 43 29.64 -4.74 3.84
CA THR A 43 29.50 -5.97 3.06
C THR A 43 28.99 -5.74 1.63
N VAL A 44 28.66 -4.49 1.28
CA VAL A 44 28.07 -4.11 -0.02
C VAL A 44 26.78 -4.91 -0.29
N THR A 45 26.00 -5.13 0.76
CA THR A 45 24.74 -5.88 0.68
C THR A 45 23.57 -4.91 0.58
N TYR A 46 22.78 -5.05 -0.48
CA TYR A 46 21.57 -4.24 -0.73
C TYR A 46 20.41 -5.13 -1.14
N SER A 47 19.80 -5.80 -0.17
CA SER A 47 18.78 -6.83 -0.41
C SER A 47 17.43 -6.45 0.18
N ILE A 48 16.37 -6.97 -0.43
CA ILE A 48 15.00 -6.83 0.08
C ILE A 48 14.50 -8.19 0.50
N VAL A 49 13.97 -8.25 1.71
CA VAL A 49 13.47 -9.49 2.32
C VAL A 49 12.03 -9.28 2.75
N HIS A 50 11.18 -10.26 2.46
CA HIS A 50 9.79 -10.26 2.90
C HIS A 50 9.61 -11.26 4.05
N TYR A 51 9.08 -10.77 5.17
CA TYR A 51 8.70 -11.58 6.32
C TYR A 51 7.19 -11.72 6.36
N ASN A 52 6.67 -12.95 6.27
CA ASN A 52 5.27 -13.20 6.61
C ASN A 52 5.18 -13.32 8.12
N LEU A 53 4.46 -12.40 8.76
CA LEU A 53 4.37 -12.32 10.21
C LEU A 53 3.43 -13.38 10.82
N ILE A 54 2.50 -13.93 10.04
CA ILE A 54 1.58 -14.98 10.50
C ILE A 54 2.24 -16.35 10.35
N GLU A 55 2.75 -16.65 9.15
CA GLU A 55 3.40 -17.93 8.86
C GLU A 55 4.81 -18.01 9.44
N GLN A 56 5.37 -16.88 9.88
CA GLN A 56 6.76 -16.76 10.35
C GLN A 56 7.78 -17.21 9.31
N THR A 57 7.46 -17.01 8.03
CA THR A 57 8.32 -17.38 6.90
C THR A 57 9.09 -16.17 6.37
N ARG A 58 10.26 -16.44 5.82
CA ARG A 58 11.15 -15.45 5.19
C ARG A 58 11.29 -15.79 3.72
N SER A 59 10.96 -14.83 2.86
CA SER A 59 11.08 -14.95 1.40
C SER A 59 12.18 -14.02 0.90
N GLU A 60 13.12 -14.59 0.16
CA GLU A 60 14.26 -13.91 -0.45
C GLU A 60 14.26 -14.15 -1.96
N HIS A 61 14.77 -13.19 -2.70
CA HIS A 61 15.14 -13.37 -4.11
C HIS A 61 16.60 -13.80 -4.24
N GLY A 62 17.01 -14.18 -5.46
CA GLY A 62 18.40 -14.48 -5.76
C GLY A 62 19.24 -13.18 -5.86
N PRO A 63 20.56 -13.26 -5.63
CA PRO A 63 21.45 -12.08 -5.62
C PRO A 63 21.51 -11.34 -6.97
N GLU A 64 21.10 -11.98 -8.07
CA GLU A 64 20.94 -11.32 -9.37
C GLU A 64 19.91 -10.19 -9.37
N ASP A 65 18.94 -10.27 -8.44
CA ASP A 65 17.86 -9.30 -8.30
C ASP A 65 18.16 -8.27 -7.20
N ASP A 66 19.27 -8.37 -6.46
CA ASP A 66 19.67 -7.36 -5.47
C ASP A 66 19.91 -5.99 -6.13
N ALA A 67 19.86 -4.93 -5.34
CA ALA A 67 20.28 -3.61 -5.78
C ALA A 67 21.82 -3.56 -5.86
N GLN A 68 22.35 -2.75 -6.79
CA GLN A 68 23.80 -2.59 -6.95
C GLN A 68 24.37 -1.41 -6.16
N ASP A 69 23.50 -0.65 -5.49
CA ASP A 69 23.83 0.54 -4.70
C ASP A 69 22.70 0.78 -3.68
N ASP A 70 22.87 1.78 -2.82
CA ASP A 70 21.98 2.11 -1.71
C ASP A 70 20.50 2.12 -2.14
N ILE A 71 19.67 1.45 -1.36
CA ILE A 71 18.22 1.46 -1.55
C ILE A 71 17.71 2.80 -1.04
N THR A 72 17.01 3.55 -1.89
CA THR A 72 16.51 4.90 -1.57
C THR A 72 15.03 4.91 -1.18
N GLY A 73 14.31 3.84 -1.49
CA GLY A 73 12.88 3.74 -1.19
C GLY A 73 12.37 2.30 -1.25
N LEU A 74 11.36 2.04 -0.42
CA LEU A 74 10.60 0.79 -0.40
C LEU A 74 9.14 1.12 -0.06
N CYS A 75 8.21 0.74 -0.92
CA CYS A 75 6.77 0.99 -0.72
C CYS A 75 5.92 -0.17 -1.23
N CYS A 76 4.63 -0.18 -0.90
CA CYS A 76 3.70 -1.23 -1.32
C CYS A 76 2.42 -0.67 -1.96
N CYS A 77 1.77 -1.48 -2.79
CA CYS A 77 0.45 -1.23 -3.36
C CYS A 77 -0.52 -2.32 -2.85
N PRO A 78 -1.37 -1.99 -1.84
CA PRO A 78 -2.30 -2.95 -1.24
C PRO A 78 -3.25 -3.63 -2.22
N ASN A 79 -3.80 -2.87 -3.16
CA ASN A 79 -4.80 -3.38 -4.10
C ASN A 79 -4.24 -4.46 -5.03
N LEU A 80 -2.97 -4.32 -5.43
CA LEU A 80 -2.31 -5.25 -6.34
C LEU A 80 -1.42 -6.28 -5.65
N GLN A 81 -1.30 -6.19 -4.31
CA GLN A 81 -0.36 -7.00 -3.52
C GLN A 81 1.08 -6.93 -4.06
N LEU A 82 1.51 -5.71 -4.39
CA LEU A 82 2.83 -5.42 -4.96
C LEU A 82 3.71 -4.66 -3.99
N PHE A 83 5.01 -4.82 -4.15
CA PHE A 83 6.02 -3.97 -3.57
C PHE A 83 6.83 -3.30 -4.67
N ALA A 84 7.43 -2.15 -4.35
CA ALA A 84 8.33 -1.45 -5.23
C ALA A 84 9.51 -0.92 -4.42
N SER A 85 10.70 -0.99 -5.01
CA SER A 85 11.92 -0.42 -4.45
C SER A 85 12.65 0.44 -5.46
N SER A 86 13.41 1.40 -4.98
CA SER A 86 14.30 2.25 -5.76
C SER A 86 15.71 2.21 -5.20
N SER A 87 16.73 2.36 -6.05
CA SER A 87 18.13 2.35 -5.65
C SER A 87 18.93 3.46 -6.35
N ARG A 88 20.04 3.87 -5.72
CA ARG A 88 21.05 4.77 -6.30
C ARG A 88 21.68 4.24 -7.58
N ASP A 89 21.56 2.95 -7.86
CA ASP A 89 21.99 2.38 -9.14
C ASP A 89 21.09 2.84 -10.32
N GLY A 90 20.04 3.62 -10.07
CA GLY A 90 19.09 4.08 -11.08
C GLY A 90 17.98 3.07 -11.39
N SER A 91 17.85 2.01 -10.60
CA SER A 91 16.78 1.02 -10.75
C SER A 91 15.55 1.38 -9.93
N VAL A 92 14.38 1.07 -10.50
CA VAL A 92 13.14 0.87 -9.77
C VAL A 92 12.68 -0.56 -10.05
N LYS A 93 12.57 -1.39 -9.01
CA LYS A 93 12.20 -2.80 -9.10
C LYS A 93 10.82 -3.04 -8.51
N ILE A 94 10.02 -3.85 -9.18
CA ILE A 94 8.65 -4.21 -8.75
C ILE A 94 8.63 -5.68 -8.39
N TRP A 95 8.06 -5.98 -7.24
CA TRP A 95 8.07 -7.29 -6.62
C TRP A 95 6.66 -7.76 -6.33
N ASP A 96 6.42 -9.06 -6.44
CA ASP A 96 5.20 -9.65 -5.91
C ASP A 96 5.28 -9.87 -4.39
N HIS A 97 4.16 -10.30 -3.81
CA HIS A 97 4.08 -10.59 -2.38
C HIS A 97 5.02 -11.72 -1.91
N LYS A 98 5.52 -12.57 -2.82
CA LYS A 98 6.48 -13.66 -2.53
C LYS A 98 7.94 -13.24 -2.74
N ASN A 99 8.21 -11.94 -2.88
CA ASN A 99 9.53 -11.38 -3.13
C ASN A 99 10.14 -11.84 -4.48
N ARG A 100 9.31 -12.08 -5.50
CA ARG A 100 9.78 -12.37 -6.87
C ARG A 100 9.79 -11.10 -7.69
N LEU A 101 10.88 -10.87 -8.42
CA LEU A 101 11.00 -9.73 -9.31
C LEU A 101 10.03 -9.87 -10.50
N LEU A 102 9.14 -8.89 -10.65
CA LEU A 102 8.20 -8.81 -11.75
C LEU A 102 8.68 -7.89 -12.86
N ARG A 103 9.31 -6.77 -12.48
CA ARG A 103 9.81 -5.74 -13.40
C ARG A 103 11.03 -5.04 -12.84
N HIS A 104 11.92 -4.68 -13.76
CA HIS A 104 13.07 -3.84 -13.50
C HIS A 104 13.02 -2.65 -14.46
N LEU A 105 12.85 -1.46 -13.91
CA LEU A 105 12.86 -0.20 -14.63
C LEU A 105 14.23 0.45 -14.44
N LYS A 106 14.94 0.71 -15.54
CA LYS A 106 16.19 1.46 -15.50
C LYS A 106 15.93 2.92 -15.86
N LEU A 107 16.19 3.80 -14.90
CA LEU A 107 16.13 5.24 -15.07
C LEU A 107 17.51 5.76 -15.49
N ASN A 108 17.53 6.93 -16.14
CA ASN A 108 18.77 7.60 -16.55
C ASN A 108 19.40 8.43 -15.42
N THR A 109 18.75 8.49 -14.26
CA THR A 109 19.14 9.30 -13.11
C THR A 109 18.86 8.52 -11.82
N ILE A 110 19.29 9.07 -10.69
CA ILE A 110 19.15 8.45 -9.37
C ILE A 110 17.75 8.76 -8.80
N PRO A 111 16.89 7.75 -8.53
CA PRO A 111 15.67 7.94 -7.75
C PRO A 111 16.00 8.23 -6.29
N GLU A 112 15.56 9.38 -5.79
CA GLU A 112 15.75 9.82 -4.41
C GLU A 112 14.58 9.39 -3.49
N SER A 113 13.40 9.16 -4.07
CA SER A 113 12.22 8.69 -3.33
C SER A 113 11.25 7.94 -4.25
N LEU A 114 10.45 7.06 -3.67
CA LEU A 114 9.50 6.22 -4.38
C LEU A 114 8.20 6.04 -3.57
N ALA A 115 7.06 6.15 -4.24
CA ALA A 115 5.76 5.80 -3.69
C ALA A 115 4.81 5.30 -4.77
N PHE A 116 3.84 4.45 -4.40
CA PHE A 116 2.67 4.23 -5.24
C PHE A 116 1.70 5.41 -5.08
N ALA A 117 1.33 6.03 -6.20
CA ALA A 117 0.45 7.19 -6.25
C ALA A 117 -1.04 6.83 -6.10
N ASN A 118 -1.43 5.61 -6.49
CA ASN A 118 -2.82 5.16 -6.42
C ASN A 118 -2.97 3.63 -6.34
N HIS A 119 -4.21 3.17 -6.20
CA HIS A 119 -4.58 1.76 -6.13
C HIS A 119 -4.39 1.00 -7.47
N LYS A 120 -4.28 1.71 -8.60
CA LYS A 120 -3.98 1.11 -9.92
C LYS A 120 -2.50 0.80 -10.09
N GLY A 121 -1.66 1.30 -9.18
CA GLY A 121 -0.23 1.10 -9.21
C GLY A 121 0.53 2.17 -9.99
N ASP A 122 0.02 3.38 -10.23
CA ASP A 122 0.90 4.42 -10.79
C ASP A 122 2.03 4.71 -9.79
N LEU A 123 3.26 4.92 -10.26
CA LEU A 123 4.40 5.23 -9.40
C LEU A 123 4.67 6.73 -9.41
N LEU A 124 4.97 7.27 -8.24
CA LEU A 124 5.54 8.59 -8.06
C LEU A 124 7.02 8.41 -7.68
N VAL A 125 7.91 8.99 -8.48
CA VAL A 125 9.36 8.91 -8.27
C VAL A 125 9.92 10.31 -8.13
N GLY A 126 10.61 10.58 -7.02
CA GLY A 126 11.41 11.79 -6.88
C GLY A 126 12.74 11.59 -7.59
N LEU A 127 12.98 12.36 -8.64
CA LEU A 127 14.24 12.38 -9.38
C LEU A 127 14.78 13.80 -9.30
N GLU A 128 15.95 13.94 -8.68
CA GLU A 128 16.55 15.25 -8.41
C GLU A 128 15.54 16.16 -7.68
N GLN A 129 15.19 17.31 -8.26
CA GLN A 129 14.27 18.30 -7.68
C GLN A 129 12.84 18.20 -8.21
N HIS A 130 12.48 17.11 -8.88
CA HIS A 130 11.18 16.95 -9.54
C HIS A 130 10.50 15.63 -9.17
N LEU A 131 9.17 15.64 -9.19
CA LEU A 131 8.35 14.44 -9.07
C LEU A 131 7.90 13.99 -10.46
N TYR A 132 8.13 12.73 -10.76
CA TYR A 132 7.72 12.09 -12.01
C TYR A 132 6.66 11.03 -11.74
N LEU A 133 5.59 11.05 -12.53
CA LEU A 133 4.57 10.01 -12.53
C LEU A 133 4.90 8.98 -13.61
N ILE A 134 5.03 7.71 -13.23
CA ILE A 134 5.17 6.58 -14.15
C ILE A 134 3.84 5.81 -14.15
N PRO A 135 3.06 5.89 -15.23
CA PRO A 135 1.79 5.18 -15.31
C PRO A 135 1.99 3.66 -15.24
N HIS A 136 1.11 2.98 -14.50
CA HIS A 136 1.08 1.54 -14.33
C HIS A 136 1.00 0.79 -15.66
N THR A 137 0.34 1.37 -16.66
CA THR A 137 0.24 0.83 -18.04
C THR A 137 1.58 0.69 -18.74
N ARG A 138 2.62 1.44 -18.32
CA ARG A 138 3.95 1.39 -18.95
C ARG A 138 4.84 0.27 -18.41
N TYR A 139 4.58 -0.21 -17.20
CA TYR A 139 5.47 -1.16 -16.56
C TYR A 139 4.78 -2.43 -16.07
N LEU A 140 3.52 -2.37 -15.61
CA LEU A 140 2.87 -3.54 -15.04
C LEU A 140 2.73 -4.66 -16.09
N PRO A 141 2.98 -5.92 -15.71
CA PRO A 141 2.68 -7.07 -16.57
C PRO A 141 1.20 -7.12 -16.98
N SER A 142 0.93 -7.71 -18.15
CA SER A 142 -0.42 -7.83 -18.71
C SER A 142 -1.40 -8.50 -17.75
N TYR A 143 -0.94 -9.47 -16.93
CA TYR A 143 -1.77 -10.10 -15.90
C TYR A 143 -2.41 -9.08 -14.95
N TYR A 144 -1.64 -8.12 -14.42
CA TYR A 144 -2.14 -7.10 -13.51
C TYR A 144 -2.99 -6.05 -14.23
N GLN A 145 -2.64 -5.71 -15.47
CA GLN A 145 -3.46 -4.81 -16.28
C GLN A 145 -4.85 -5.41 -16.52
N MET A 146 -4.92 -6.70 -16.83
CA MET A 146 -6.19 -7.40 -17.01
C MET A 146 -6.97 -7.48 -15.69
N GLN A 147 -6.32 -7.75 -14.57
CA GLN A 147 -6.95 -7.72 -13.24
C GLN A 147 -7.60 -6.37 -12.93
N LEU A 148 -6.94 -5.26 -13.26
CA LEU A 148 -7.50 -3.91 -13.10
C LEU A 148 -8.70 -3.67 -14.00
N LEU A 149 -8.63 -4.08 -15.27
CA LEU A 149 -9.76 -3.97 -16.21
C LEU A 149 -10.98 -4.77 -15.75
N TRP A 150 -10.77 -5.97 -15.19
CA TRP A 150 -11.85 -6.76 -14.61
C TRP A 150 -12.43 -6.12 -13.36
N ALA A 151 -11.59 -5.53 -12.50
CA ALA A 151 -12.06 -4.82 -11.32
C ALA A 151 -12.94 -3.62 -11.71
N GLU A 152 -12.52 -2.82 -12.68
CA GLU A 152 -13.31 -1.69 -13.21
C GLU A 152 -14.66 -2.16 -13.80
N PHE A 153 -14.68 -3.30 -14.50
CA PHE A 153 -15.93 -3.85 -15.04
C PHE A 153 -16.90 -4.35 -13.95
N LEU A 154 -16.37 -4.78 -12.81
CA LEU A 154 -17.14 -5.33 -11.69
C LEU A 154 -17.49 -4.26 -10.64
N GLU A 155 -16.97 -3.03 -10.75
CA GLU A 155 -17.37 -1.94 -9.88
C GLU A 155 -18.88 -1.68 -10.06
N PRO A 156 -19.69 -1.75 -8.98
CA PRO A 156 -21.10 -1.42 -9.09
C PRO A 156 -21.22 -0.01 -9.63
N LEU A 157 -22.10 0.16 -10.63
CA LEU A 157 -22.42 1.48 -11.18
C LEU A 157 -22.67 2.42 -10.01
N GLN A 158 -21.93 3.52 -9.98
CA GLN A 158 -22.05 4.51 -8.91
C GLN A 158 -23.53 4.86 -8.76
N ASP A 159 -24.13 4.52 -7.60
CA ASP A 159 -25.54 4.77 -7.36
C ASP A 159 -25.80 6.25 -7.60
N VAL A 160 -26.58 6.55 -8.64
CA VAL A 160 -27.05 7.91 -8.88
C VAL A 160 -27.81 8.30 -7.63
N SER A 161 -27.36 9.37 -6.96
CA SER A 161 -28.08 9.87 -5.79
C SER A 161 -29.52 10.13 -6.20
N LEU A 162 -30.44 9.37 -5.60
CA LEU A 162 -31.86 9.62 -5.82
C LEU A 162 -32.13 11.05 -5.35
N PRO A 163 -32.74 11.91 -6.20
CA PRO A 163 -33.07 13.27 -5.79
C PRO A 163 -34.02 13.18 -4.58
N MET A 164 -33.52 13.57 -3.41
CA MET A 164 -34.33 13.65 -2.20
C MET A 164 -35.24 14.86 -2.34
N SER A 165 -36.55 14.62 -2.43
CA SER A 165 -37.51 15.72 -2.38
C SER A 165 -37.44 16.40 -0.99
N PRO A 166 -37.59 17.74 -0.90
CA PRO A 166 -37.59 18.44 0.37
C PRO A 166 -38.60 17.85 1.36
N THR A 167 -39.77 17.44 0.86
CA THR A 167 -40.85 16.84 1.64
C THR A 167 -40.46 15.48 2.21
N SER A 168 -39.73 14.66 1.44
CA SER A 168 -39.21 13.37 1.90
C SER A 168 -38.15 13.55 2.99
N PHE A 169 -37.31 14.58 2.87
CA PHE A 169 -36.30 14.91 3.87
C PHE A 169 -36.93 15.37 5.18
N GLU A 170 -37.91 16.29 5.13
CA GLU A 170 -38.64 16.76 6.30
C GLU A 170 -39.38 15.64 7.03
N ALA A 171 -40.05 14.74 6.29
CA ALA A 171 -40.72 13.58 6.86
C ALA A 171 -39.73 12.63 7.55
N LEU A 172 -38.53 12.44 6.98
CA LEU A 172 -37.48 11.61 7.58
C LEU A 172 -36.93 12.23 8.88
N VAL A 173 -36.71 13.55 8.89
CA VAL A 173 -36.27 14.29 10.08
C VAL A 173 -37.32 14.21 11.19
N GLN A 174 -38.61 14.39 10.85
CA GLN A 174 -39.70 14.25 11.82
C GLN A 174 -39.78 12.84 12.40
N GLU A 175 -39.68 11.82 11.56
CA GLU A 175 -39.70 10.41 11.99
C GLU A 175 -38.49 10.05 12.85
N ASN A 176 -37.30 10.56 12.52
CA ASN A 176 -36.10 10.38 13.34
C ASN A 176 -36.21 11.04 14.70
N ASN A 177 -36.72 12.28 14.76
CA ASN A 177 -36.98 12.97 16.02
C ASN A 177 -38.02 12.22 16.88
N ARG A 178 -39.10 11.74 16.25
CA ARG A 178 -40.14 10.93 16.91
C ARG A 178 -39.56 9.66 17.53
N ARG A 179 -38.69 8.94 16.80
CA ARG A 179 -37.99 7.75 17.30
C ARG A 179 -37.05 8.07 18.46
N LEU A 180 -36.34 9.19 18.37
CA LEU A 180 -35.44 9.67 19.44
C LEU A 180 -36.21 9.93 20.74
N MET A 181 -37.43 10.47 20.62
CA MET A 181 -38.32 10.78 21.74
C MET A 181 -39.16 9.56 22.21
N GLN A 182 -38.96 8.37 21.64
CA GLN A 182 -39.68 7.14 21.94
C GLN A 182 -41.22 7.25 21.83
N GLU A 183 -41.71 8.11 20.95
CA GLU A 183 -43.14 8.28 20.74
C GLU A 183 -43.72 7.11 19.94
N LEU A 184 -45.03 6.87 20.03
CA LEU A 184 -45.72 5.84 19.24
C LEU A 184 -45.86 6.28 17.76
N PRO A 185 -45.84 5.35 16.79
CA PRO A 185 -45.97 5.72 15.38
C PRO A 185 -47.35 6.29 15.08
N VAL A 186 -47.39 7.35 14.26
CA VAL A 186 -48.65 7.98 13.83
C VAL A 186 -49.40 6.98 12.94
N LYS A 187 -50.60 6.56 13.36
CA LYS A 187 -51.49 5.75 12.53
C LYS A 187 -51.92 6.57 11.32
N LYS A 188 -51.54 6.15 10.11
CA LYS A 188 -52.07 6.70 8.87
C LYS A 188 -53.54 6.30 8.76
N SER A 189 -54.44 7.30 8.67
CA SER A 189 -55.84 7.13 8.28
C SER A 189 -55.98 6.93 6.78
#